data_AF-A0A453S607-F1
#
_entry.id   AF-A0A453S607-F1
#
_cell.length_a   1.000
_cell.length_b   1.000
_cell.length_c   1.000
_cell.angle_alpha   90.00
_cell.angle_beta   90.00
_cell.angle_gamma   90.00
#
_symmetry.space_group_name_H-M   'P 1'
#
loop_
_entity.id
_entity.type
_entity.pdbx_description
1 polymer ?
#
loop_
_entity_poly.entity_id
_entity_poly.type
_entity_poly.pdbx_seq_one_letter_code
_entity_poly.pdbx_strand_id
1 'polypeptide(L)'
;MKDNYRWCPTFGNLINLTLHSSCVHGDFYALIVFLQNSPSLKKLTLELYQREYQTQDIPTITGELEDRSFTCEQLEIVEIICSEGNELLPWVNQFLLDSGIRPDQMRVIYED
;
A
#
# COMPACT_ATOMS: atom_id res chain seq x y z
N MET A 1 1.69 -29.85 14.36
CA MET A 1 2.75 -28.90 14.01
C MET A 1 2.12 -28.00 12.96
N LYS A 2 1.64 -26.82 13.33
CA LYS A 2 1.05 -25.88 12.38
C LYS A 2 2.23 -25.18 11.72
N ASP A 3 2.48 -25.45 10.46
CA ASP A 3 3.44 -24.67 9.69
C ASP A 3 2.93 -23.23 9.67
N ASN A 4 3.57 -22.36 10.45
CA ASN A 4 3.38 -20.91 10.43
C ASN A 4 3.94 -20.37 9.10
N TYR A 5 3.30 -20.73 8.00
CA TYR A 5 3.64 -20.22 6.68
C TYR A 5 3.24 -18.75 6.67
N ARG A 6 4.18 -17.85 7.00
CA ARG A 6 4.02 -16.43 6.73
C ARG A 6 3.82 -16.30 5.22
N TRP A 7 2.62 -15.91 4.81
CA TRP A 7 2.26 -15.78 3.39
C TRP A 7 3.18 -14.81 2.63
N CYS A 8 3.74 -13.82 3.34
CA CYS A 8 4.70 -12.87 2.81
C CYS A 8 6.06 -13.02 3.53
N PRO A 9 7.18 -13.18 2.79
CA PRO A 9 8.51 -13.17 3.37
C PRO A 9 8.93 -11.76 3.78
N THR A 10 9.92 -11.64 4.67
CA THR A 10 10.52 -10.35 5.02
C THR A 10 11.49 -9.90 3.93
N PHE A 11 11.33 -8.66 3.46
CA PHE A 11 12.18 -8.00 2.47
C PHE A 11 13.18 -7.06 3.14
N GLY A 12 14.18 -7.62 3.82
CA GLY A 12 15.11 -6.85 4.67
C GLY A 12 15.95 -5.78 3.96
N ASN A 13 16.11 -5.87 2.63
CA ASN A 13 16.90 -4.92 1.84
C ASN A 13 16.07 -4.14 0.82
N LEU A 14 14.73 -4.23 0.89
CA LEU A 14 13.86 -3.54 -0.05
C LEU A 14 13.78 -2.05 0.30
N ILE A 15 14.36 -1.22 -0.56
CA ILE A 15 14.43 0.24 -0.37
C ILE A 15 13.27 0.96 -1.05
N ASN A 16 12.84 0.45 -2.21
CA ASN A 16 11.77 1.03 -3.01
C ASN A 16 10.71 -0.03 -3.25
N LEU A 17 9.45 0.31 -3.04
CA LEU A 17 8.31 -0.56 -3.31
C LEU A 17 7.27 0.20 -4.13
N THR A 18 6.88 -0.38 -5.26
CA THR A 18 5.74 0.08 -6.05
C THR A 18 4.60 -0.92 -5.93
N LEU A 19 3.40 -0.44 -5.62
CA LEU A 19 2.18 -1.24 -5.55
C LEU A 19 1.10 -0.61 -6.44
N HIS A 20 0.33 -1.47 -7.11
CA HIS A 20 -0.80 -1.03 -7.93
C HIS A 20 -2.11 -0.99 -7.13
N SER A 21 -3.16 -0.43 -7.75
CA SER A 21 -4.50 -0.28 -7.17
C SER A 21 -5.06 -1.55 -6.52
N SER A 22 -4.75 -2.75 -7.01
CA SER A 22 -5.18 -4.02 -6.39
C SER A 22 -4.71 -4.19 -4.94
N CYS A 23 -3.64 -3.52 -4.52
CA CYS A 23 -3.08 -3.63 -3.17
C CYS A 23 -3.73 -2.69 -2.15
N VAL A 24 -4.52 -1.71 -2.60
CA VAL A 24 -5.27 -0.78 -1.72
C VAL A 24 -6.74 -1.17 -1.54
N HIS A 25 -7.20 -2.20 -2.24
CA HIS A 25 -8.50 -2.82 -2.01
C HIS A 25 -8.47 -3.76 -0.79
N GLY A 26 -9.64 -4.31 -0.42
CA GLY A 26 -9.69 -5.33 0.64
C GLY A 26 -9.25 -4.79 1.99
N ASP A 27 -9.65 -3.56 2.31
CA ASP A 27 -9.32 -2.90 3.57
C ASP A 27 -7.80 -2.81 3.81
N PHE A 28 -7.07 -2.51 2.73
CA PHE A 28 -5.62 -2.30 2.72
C PHE A 28 -4.79 -3.50 3.17
N TYR A 29 -5.35 -4.71 3.19
CA TYR A 29 -4.66 -5.92 3.67
C TYR A 29 -3.28 -6.11 3.03
N ALA A 30 -3.21 -6.08 1.69
CA ALA A 30 -1.96 -6.29 0.98
C ALA A 30 -0.94 -5.19 1.27
N LEU A 31 -1.38 -3.92 1.25
CA LEU A 31 -0.55 -2.78 1.60
C LEU A 31 0.07 -2.95 3.00
N ILE A 32 -0.76 -3.25 4.01
CA ILE A 32 -0.30 -3.46 5.39
C ILE A 32 0.74 -4.58 5.45
N VAL A 33 0.45 -5.73 4.83
CA VAL A 33 1.37 -6.88 4.82
C VAL A 33 2.72 -6.51 4.20
N PHE A 34 2.75 -5.77 3.08
CA PHE A 34 4.01 -5.34 2.48
C PHE A 34 4.77 -4.35 3.37
N LEU A 35 4.09 -3.40 4.00
CA LEU A 35 4.72 -2.44 4.91
C LEU A 35 5.29 -3.12 6.16
N GLN A 36 4.56 -4.09 6.75
CA GLN A 36 5.05 -4.90 7.87
C GLN A 36 6.29 -5.74 7.52
N ASN A 37 6.42 -6.15 6.26
CA ASN A 37 7.51 -7.01 5.81
C ASN A 37 8.68 -6.26 5.16
N SER A 38 8.66 -4.92 5.11
CA SER A 38 9.68 -4.11 4.43
C SER A 38 10.34 -3.12 5.39
N PRO A 39 11.14 -3.59 6.38
CA PRO A 39 11.67 -2.73 7.44
C PRO A 39 12.66 -1.66 6.96
N SER A 40 13.28 -1.86 5.80
CA SER A 40 14.25 -0.93 5.21
C SER A 40 13.65 -0.01 4.14
N LEU A 41 12.32 0.04 4.03
CA LEU A 41 11.62 0.77 2.99
C LEU A 41 11.81 2.28 3.17
N LYS A 42 12.32 2.93 2.13
CA LYS A 42 12.50 4.39 2.08
C LYS A 42 11.52 5.09 1.16
N LYS A 43 11.09 4.42 0.10
CA LYS A 43 10.14 4.95 -0.88
C LYS A 43 9.02 3.97 -1.15
N LEU A 44 7.79 4.43 -0.94
CA LEU A 44 6.58 3.77 -1.38
C LEU A 44 6.00 4.52 -2.58
N THR A 45 5.65 3.82 -3.65
CA THR A 45 4.88 4.35 -4.77
C THR A 45 3.58 3.57 -4.89
N LEU A 46 2.45 4.28 -4.88
CA LEU A 46 1.10 3.73 -5.05
C LEU A 46 0.54 4.18 -6.40
N GLU A 47 0.39 3.24 -7.31
CA GLU A 47 -0.14 3.47 -8.65
C GLU A 47 -1.64 3.12 -8.69
N LEU A 48 -2.49 4.13 -8.54
CA LEU A 48 -3.94 4.00 -8.43
C LEU A 48 -4.63 4.04 -9.80
N TYR A 49 -4.13 3.28 -10.78
CA TYR A 49 -4.77 3.20 -12.09
C TYR A 49 -6.11 2.48 -12.00
N GLN A 50 -7.18 3.14 -12.45
CA GLN A 50 -8.46 2.49 -12.74
C GLN A 50 -8.29 1.71 -14.04
N ARG A 51 -8.21 0.37 -13.98
CA ARG A 51 -8.33 -0.41 -15.22
C ARG A 51 -9.72 -0.18 -15.79
N GLU A 52 -9.82 0.24 -17.04
CA GLU A 52 -11.06 0.45 -17.80
C GLU A 52 -11.98 -0.80 -17.88
N TYR A 53 -11.51 -1.96 -17.42
CA TYR A 53 -12.23 -3.23 -17.38
C TYR A 53 -12.95 -3.49 -16.03
N GLN A 54 -13.56 -2.47 -15.41
CA GLN A 54 -14.19 -2.54 -14.07
C GLN A 54 -15.50 -3.36 -14.00
N THR A 55 -15.65 -4.41 -14.81
CA THR A 55 -16.80 -5.33 -14.78
C THR A 55 -16.45 -6.76 -14.37
N GLN A 56 -15.20 -7.06 -14.02
CA GLN A 56 -14.81 -8.36 -13.48
C GLN A 56 -14.07 -8.20 -12.16
N ASP A 57 -14.49 -9.02 -11.19
CA ASP A 57 -13.95 -9.16 -9.84
C ASP A 57 -12.42 -8.98 -9.83
N ILE A 58 -11.95 -7.80 -9.41
CA ILE A 58 -10.52 -7.57 -9.23
C ILE A 58 -10.09 -8.56 -8.15
N PRO A 59 -9.16 -9.50 -8.44
CA PRO A 59 -8.65 -10.42 -7.44
C PRO A 59 -8.06 -9.59 -6.30
N THR A 60 -8.81 -9.50 -5.22
CA THR A 60 -8.43 -8.70 -4.07
C THR A 60 -7.63 -9.61 -3.17
N ILE A 61 -6.40 -9.20 -2.89
CA ILE A 61 -5.59 -9.88 -1.89
C ILE A 61 -6.21 -9.51 -0.54
N THR A 62 -6.95 -10.46 0.04
CA THR A 62 -7.65 -10.30 1.31
C THR A 62 -7.17 -11.35 2.32
N GLY A 63 -7.35 -11.04 3.59
CA GLY A 63 -7.07 -11.94 4.71
C GLY A 63 -7.43 -11.27 6.02
N GLU A 64 -7.34 -12.02 7.11
CA GLU A 64 -7.51 -11.48 8.47
C GLU A 64 -6.15 -11.06 9.03
N LEU A 65 -6.09 -9.86 9.60
CA LEU A 65 -4.92 -9.35 10.33
C LEU A 65 -5.31 -9.06 11.76
N GLU A 66 -4.69 -9.77 12.71
CA GLU A 66 -4.81 -9.46 14.15
C GLU A 66 -4.10 -8.14 14.49
N ASP A 67 -2.94 -7.90 13.86
CA ASP A 67 -2.17 -6.65 13.99
C ASP A 67 -2.06 -5.96 12.63
N ARG A 68 -2.55 -4.72 12.58
CA ARG A 68 -2.52 -3.85 11.39
C ARG A 68 -1.49 -2.74 11.50
N SER A 69 -0.78 -2.69 12.62
CA SER A 69 0.28 -1.74 12.86
C SER A 69 1.48 -2.10 12.00
N PHE A 70 2.19 -1.08 11.51
CA PHE A 70 3.46 -1.26 10.82
C PHE A 70 4.40 -0.11 11.20
N THR A 71 5.70 -0.41 11.24
CA THR A 71 6.74 0.57 11.53
C THR A 71 7.48 0.88 10.24
N CYS A 72 7.15 2.02 9.62
CA CYS A 72 7.85 2.55 8.46
C CYS A 72 8.88 3.62 8.87
N GLU A 73 9.74 3.31 9.85
CA GLU A 73 10.68 4.27 10.46
C GLU A 73 11.65 4.90 9.45
N GLN A 74 12.00 4.16 8.39
CA GLN A 74 12.91 4.61 7.34
C GLN A 74 12.19 5.20 6.14
N LEU A 75 10.85 5.22 6.12
CA LEU A 75 10.08 5.69 4.99
C LEU A 75 10.23 7.20 4.87
N GLU A 76 10.86 7.65 3.80
CA GLU A 76 11.17 9.05 3.54
C GLU A 76 10.09 9.68 2.66
N ILE A 77 9.52 8.92 1.72
CA ILE A 77 8.59 9.42 0.72
C ILE A 77 7.51 8.39 0.35
N VAL A 78 6.28 8.90 0.19
CA VAL A 78 5.14 8.19 -0.40
C VAL A 78 4.67 8.97 -1.62
N GLU A 79 4.80 8.36 -2.79
CA GLU A 79 4.25 8.90 -4.04
C GLU A 79 2.93 8.19 -4.35
N ILE A 80 1.88 8.96 -4.61
CA ILE A 80 0.58 8.45 -5.02
C ILE A 80 0.33 8.94 -6.44
N ILE A 81 0.35 8.02 -7.40
CA ILE A 81 0.17 8.29 -8.81
C ILE A 81 -1.26 7.91 -9.20
N CYS A 82 -2.03 8.87 -9.71
CA CYS A 82 -3.43 8.63 -10.07
C CYS A 82 -3.96 9.65 -11.09
N SER A 83 -5.01 9.31 -11.83
CA SER A 83 -5.74 10.28 -12.65
C SER A 83 -6.46 11.33 -11.79
N GLU A 84 -6.71 12.52 -12.35
CA GLU A 84 -7.54 13.53 -11.68
C GLU A 84 -8.94 12.98 -11.40
N GLY A 85 -9.46 13.21 -10.18
CA GLY A 85 -10.76 12.70 -9.76
C GLY A 85 -10.80 11.22 -9.35
N ASN A 86 -9.63 10.56 -9.19
CA ASN A 86 -9.57 9.17 -8.76
C ASN A 86 -10.27 8.94 -7.41
N GLU A 87 -11.25 8.02 -7.38
CA GLU A 87 -12.09 7.76 -6.21
C GLU A 87 -11.36 7.11 -5.04
N LEU A 88 -10.22 6.43 -5.27
CA LEU A 88 -9.44 5.77 -4.21
C LEU A 88 -8.55 6.75 -3.46
N LEU A 89 -8.17 7.87 -4.07
CA LEU A 89 -7.22 8.82 -3.51
C LEU A 89 -7.61 9.33 -2.11
N PRO A 90 -8.86 9.75 -1.83
CA PRO A 90 -9.26 10.18 -0.49
C PRO A 90 -9.10 9.09 0.57
N TRP A 91 -9.44 7.84 0.22
CA TRP A 91 -9.36 6.70 1.13
C TRP A 91 -7.92 6.32 1.44
N VAL A 92 -7.07 6.27 0.41
CA VAL A 92 -5.63 5.99 0.54
C VAL A 92 -4.95 7.06 1.37
N ASN A 93 -5.24 8.34 1.10
CA ASN A 93 -4.68 9.45 1.88
C ASN A 93 -5.07 9.36 3.35
N GLN A 94 -6.36 9.14 3.65
CA GLN A 94 -6.82 9.03 5.03
C GLN A 94 -6.15 7.86 5.75
N PHE A 95 -6.07 6.69 5.11
CA PHE A 95 -5.42 5.52 5.67
C PHE A 95 -3.94 5.78 6.01
N LEU A 96 -3.19 6.42 5.13
CA LEU A 96 -1.77 6.74 5.35
C LEU A 96 -1.59 7.71 6.53
N LEU A 97 -2.46 8.73 6.64
CA LEU A 97 -2.45 9.67 7.75
C LEU A 97 -2.77 8.98 9.08
N ASP A 98 -3.80 8.14 9.10
CA ASP A 98 -4.20 7.35 10.29
C ASP A 98 -3.10 6.37 10.71
N SER A 99 -2.26 5.94 9.77
CA SER A 99 -1.10 5.09 10.02
C SER A 99 0.16 5.86 10.46
N GLY A 100 0.06 7.18 10.63
CA GLY A 100 1.15 8.03 11.09
C GLY A 100 2.14 8.50 10.02
N ILE A 101 1.83 8.29 8.73
CA ILE A 101 2.59 8.90 7.64
C ILE A 101 2.28 10.39 7.61
N ARG A 102 3.32 11.23 7.65
CA ARG A 102 3.13 12.68 7.72
C ARG A 102 2.83 13.27 6.33
N PRO A 103 2.05 14.36 6.26
CA PRO A 103 1.78 15.04 4.99
C PRO A 103 3.04 15.47 4.22
N ASP A 104 4.12 15.85 4.90
CA ASP A 104 5.38 16.24 4.26
C ASP A 104 6.10 15.09 3.53
N GLN A 105 5.78 13.84 3.89
CA GLN A 105 6.30 12.65 3.23
C GLN A 105 5.46 12.25 2.00
N MET A 106 4.25 12.79 1.87
CA MET A 106 3.27 12.36 0.86
C MET A 106 3.27 13.32 -0.33
N ARG A 107 3.26 12.75 -1.54
CA ARG A 107 3.20 13.51 -2.79
C ARG A 107 2.20 12.85 -3.73
N VAL A 108 1.19 13.60 -4.14
CA VAL A 108 0.24 13.17 -5.18
C VAL A 108 0.76 13.65 -6.53
N ILE A 109 0.82 12.74 -7.49
CA ILE A 109 1.26 12.98 -8.86
C ILE A 109 0.07 12.61 -9.75
N TYR A 110 -0.43 13.58 -10.50
CA TYR A 110 -1.50 13.36 -11.46
C TYR A 110 -0.90 12.99 -12.83
N GLU A 111 -1.39 11.90 -13.42
CA GLU A 111 -1.03 11.47 -14.77
C GLU A 111 -2.28 11.52 -15.67
N ASP A 112 -2.05 11.93 -16.93
CA ASP A 112 -3.05 12.09 -18.00
C ASP A 112 -3.44 10.76 -18.64
#